data_AF-A0A954L7G9-F1
#
_entry.id   AF-A0A954L7G9-F1
#
_cell.length_a   1.000
_cell.length_b   1.000
_cell.length_c   1.000
_cell.angle_alpha   90.00
_cell.angle_beta   90.00
_cell.angle_gamma   90.00
#
_symmetry.space_group_name_H-M   'P 1'
#
loop_
_entity.id
_entity.type
_entity.pdbx_description
1 polymer ?
#
loop_
_entity_poly.entity_id
_entity_poly.type
_entity_poly.pdbx_seq_one_letter_code
_entity_poly.pdbx_strand_id
1 'polypeptide(L)'
;MRNSIKNLRMLYACLILLPLIAAQLWQGRRFVRQLTLHTAWLWAIPPCLACATAIGLQFCIAQRLPAVGSAVAELTTILCIAPFIAVLGARRPGSKAWPWFVILPMVVVLTWPTASQLLNNDLSQPLSPSIPTACAVLLVTIMGTGNYFGSGHTSTFFLWGTALAIGMLHHFGIAVSTNLQLLALCLMSLISLRLALLRIRQLERSPADDPRSRLNRTWLMFRDLYGIVWAKRVMDRINQFAQREHWPFLMSLDGIVVHNDVPAPPPASMTRATEVFAWILRRFADPDWITTHTGITLAETLSPEPEPTAGPTTTHSQSAPSPVHPDSE
;
A
#
# COMPACT_ATOMS: atom_id res chain seq x y z
N MET A 1 -38.23 17.56 -14.67
CA MET A 1 -38.21 16.17 -15.21
C MET A 1 -36.83 15.70 -15.71
N ARG A 2 -36.13 16.45 -16.58
CA ARG A 2 -34.83 16.03 -17.19
C ARG A 2 -33.73 15.68 -16.17
N ASN A 3 -33.60 16.42 -15.07
CA ASN A 3 -32.58 16.16 -14.04
C ASN A 3 -32.86 14.88 -13.25
N SER A 4 -34.13 14.54 -13.02
CA SER A 4 -34.52 13.31 -12.34
C SER A 4 -34.11 12.06 -13.12
N ILE A 5 -34.28 12.09 -14.46
CA ILE A 5 -33.89 10.97 -15.33
C ILE A 5 -32.37 10.80 -15.35
N LYS A 6 -31.60 11.90 -15.37
CA LYS A 6 -30.13 11.83 -15.32
C LYS A 6 -29.63 11.22 -14.00
N ASN A 7 -30.18 11.66 -12.86
CA ASN A 7 -29.83 11.14 -11.54
C ASN A 7 -30.14 9.66 -11.42
N LEU A 8 -31.31 9.24 -11.92
CA LEU A 8 -31.71 7.83 -11.89
C LEU A 8 -30.77 6.94 -12.71
N ARG A 9 -30.34 7.38 -13.90
CA ARG A 9 -29.37 6.65 -14.73
C ARG A 9 -28.00 6.51 -14.05
N MET A 10 -27.52 7.56 -13.39
CA MET A 10 -26.24 7.51 -12.65
C MET A 10 -26.32 6.54 -11.48
N LEU A 11 -27.46 6.49 -10.79
CA LEU A 11 -27.68 5.60 -9.66
C LEU A 11 -27.70 4.13 -10.08
N TYR A 12 -28.39 3.80 -11.17
CA TYR A 12 -28.36 2.45 -11.74
C TYR A 12 -26.96 2.04 -12.19
N ALA A 13 -26.19 2.95 -12.79
CA ALA A 13 -24.80 2.67 -13.13
C ALA A 13 -23.98 2.31 -11.89
N CYS A 14 -24.13 3.06 -10.78
CA CYS A 14 -23.41 2.75 -9.55
C CYS A 14 -23.81 1.38 -8.95
N LEU A 15 -25.12 1.04 -8.99
CA LEU A 15 -25.61 -0.27 -8.54
C LEU A 15 -25.02 -1.45 -9.35
N ILE A 16 -24.74 -1.25 -10.64
CA ILE A 16 -24.09 -2.26 -11.49
C ILE A 16 -22.58 -2.31 -11.21
N LEU A 17 -21.94 -1.16 -10.95
CA LEU A 17 -20.49 -1.09 -10.73
C LEU A 17 -20.07 -1.73 -9.40
N LEU A 18 -20.85 -1.58 -8.33
CA LEU A 18 -20.53 -2.14 -7.01
C LEU A 18 -20.27 -3.65 -6.97
N PRO A 19 -21.13 -4.53 -7.53
CA PRO A 19 -20.86 -5.97 -7.56
C PRO A 19 -19.62 -6.30 -8.41
N LEU A 20 -19.33 -5.52 -9.46
CA LEU A 20 -18.10 -5.69 -10.24
C LEU A 20 -16.86 -5.34 -9.41
N ILE A 21 -16.90 -4.25 -8.64
CA ILE A 21 -15.83 -3.89 -7.70
C ILE A 21 -15.66 -4.98 -6.65
N ALA A 22 -16.76 -5.47 -6.05
CA ALA A 22 -16.73 -6.55 -5.06
C ALA A 22 -16.13 -7.84 -5.63
N ALA A 23 -16.50 -8.21 -6.86
CA ALA A 23 -15.94 -9.37 -7.56
C ALA A 23 -14.42 -9.22 -7.81
N GLN A 24 -13.97 -8.02 -8.17
CA GLN A 24 -12.54 -7.74 -8.34
C GLN A 24 -11.79 -7.73 -7.00
N LEU A 25 -12.36 -7.18 -5.93
CA LEU A 25 -11.78 -7.25 -4.59
C LEU A 25 -11.66 -8.70 -4.12
N TRP A 26 -12.68 -9.51 -4.39
CA TRP A 26 -12.65 -10.94 -4.10
C TRP A 26 -11.54 -11.67 -4.87
N GLN A 27 -11.34 -11.34 -6.16
CA GLN A 27 -10.20 -11.85 -6.93
C GLN A 27 -8.87 -11.38 -6.32
N GLY A 28 -8.78 -10.11 -5.92
CA GLY A 28 -7.63 -9.50 -5.25
C GLY A 28 -7.22 -10.24 -3.98
N ARG A 29 -8.19 -10.75 -3.21
CA ARG A 29 -7.97 -11.51 -1.98
C ARG A 29 -6.98 -12.66 -2.17
N ARG A 30 -7.02 -13.34 -3.32
CA ARG A 30 -6.14 -14.48 -3.62
C ARG A 30 -4.67 -14.09 -3.61
N PHE A 31 -4.34 -12.90 -4.13
CA PHE A 31 -2.96 -12.40 -4.22
C PHE A 31 -2.41 -11.93 -2.87
N VAL A 32 -3.27 -11.46 -1.97
CA VAL A 32 -2.86 -10.85 -0.70
C VAL A 32 -3.04 -11.75 0.52
N ARG A 33 -3.64 -12.94 0.38
CA ARG A 33 -3.96 -13.82 1.52
C ARG A 33 -2.71 -14.24 2.31
N GLN A 34 -1.59 -14.47 1.63
CA GLN A 34 -0.31 -14.86 2.24
C GLN A 34 0.60 -13.66 2.52
N LEU A 35 0.05 -12.44 2.42
CA LEU A 35 0.77 -11.19 2.62
C LEU A 35 0.17 -10.45 3.81
N THR A 36 0.97 -9.59 4.43
CA THR A 36 0.47 -8.67 5.46
C THR A 36 -0.48 -7.60 4.92
N LEU A 37 -0.55 -7.46 3.58
CA LEU A 37 -1.54 -6.64 2.87
C LEU A 37 -2.99 -7.14 3.02
N HIS A 38 -3.21 -8.34 3.57
CA HIS A 38 -4.55 -8.80 3.92
C HIS A 38 -5.31 -7.78 4.78
N THR A 39 -4.62 -7.07 5.69
CA THR A 39 -5.23 -6.00 6.48
C THR A 39 -5.72 -4.85 5.60
N ALA A 40 -4.92 -4.41 4.62
CA ALA A 40 -5.32 -3.36 3.69
C ALA A 40 -6.52 -3.79 2.83
N TRP A 41 -6.58 -5.05 2.44
CA TRP A 41 -7.73 -5.63 1.73
C TRP A 41 -9.00 -5.64 2.58
N LEU A 42 -8.92 -5.98 3.87
CA LEU A 42 -10.07 -5.90 4.78
C LEU A 42 -10.60 -4.46 4.88
N TRP A 43 -9.71 -3.46 4.91
CA TRP A 43 -10.08 -2.04 4.90
C TRP A 43 -10.64 -1.54 3.57
N ALA A 44 -10.56 -2.32 2.49
CA ALA A 44 -11.25 -2.01 1.23
C ALA A 44 -12.74 -2.41 1.26
N ILE A 45 -13.20 -3.17 2.26
CA ILE A 45 -14.60 -3.57 2.40
C ILE A 45 -15.49 -2.41 2.91
N PRO A 46 -15.14 -1.69 4.01
CA PRO A 46 -15.93 -0.56 4.50
C PRO A 46 -16.28 0.50 3.45
N PRO A 47 -15.38 0.99 2.57
CA PRO A 47 -15.75 1.97 1.56
C PRO A 47 -16.77 1.43 0.54
N CYS A 48 -16.73 0.14 0.19
CA CYS A 48 -17.77 -0.45 -0.67
C CYS A 48 -19.15 -0.45 0.01
N LEU A 49 -19.20 -0.79 1.30
CA LEU A 49 -20.43 -0.76 2.09
C LEU A 49 -20.95 0.68 2.27
N ALA A 50 -20.06 1.63 2.56
CA ALA A 50 -20.39 3.04 2.68
C ALA A 50 -20.91 3.61 1.35
N CYS A 51 -20.28 3.26 0.23
CA CYS A 51 -20.74 3.65 -1.10
C CYS A 51 -22.13 3.07 -1.43
N ALA A 52 -22.35 1.77 -1.16
CA ALA A 52 -23.67 1.14 -1.31
C ALA A 52 -24.75 1.83 -0.45
N THR A 53 -24.39 2.19 0.79
CA THR A 53 -25.25 2.92 1.70
C THR A 53 -25.55 4.33 1.17
N ALA A 54 -24.55 5.04 0.67
CA ALA A 54 -24.70 6.37 0.06
C ALA A 54 -25.68 6.32 -1.11
N ILE A 55 -25.54 5.32 -1.99
CA ILE A 55 -26.42 5.09 -3.14
C ILE A 55 -27.85 4.81 -2.69
N GLY A 56 -28.04 3.92 -1.70
CA GLY A 56 -29.37 3.61 -1.16
C GLY A 56 -30.05 4.81 -0.50
N LEU A 57 -29.31 5.57 0.30
CA LEU A 57 -29.81 6.79 0.94
C LEU A 57 -30.17 7.88 -0.08
N GLN A 58 -29.38 8.01 -1.15
CA GLN A 58 -29.70 8.91 -2.27
C GLN A 58 -31.02 8.55 -2.95
N PHE A 59 -31.36 7.26 -3.01
CA PHE A 59 -32.63 6.81 -3.57
C PHE A 59 -33.82 7.07 -2.63
N CYS A 60 -33.65 6.79 -1.33
CA CYS A 60 -34.76 6.75 -0.38
C CYS A 60 -35.02 8.09 0.35
N ILE A 61 -33.96 8.80 0.76
CA ILE A 61 -34.06 9.82 1.81
C ILE A 61 -33.40 11.15 1.42
N ALA A 62 -32.44 11.17 0.50
CA ALA A 62 -31.63 12.38 0.26
C ALA A 62 -32.42 13.62 -0.20
N GLN A 63 -33.62 13.47 -0.77
CA GLN A 63 -34.49 14.61 -1.04
C GLN A 63 -35.08 15.25 0.22
N ARG A 64 -35.15 14.50 1.33
CA ARG A 64 -35.69 14.94 2.62
C ARG A 64 -34.59 15.37 3.59
N LEU A 65 -33.46 14.67 3.60
CA LEU A 65 -32.35 14.90 4.55
C LEU A 65 -31.01 15.05 3.80
N PRO A 66 -30.77 16.17 3.10
CA PRO A 66 -29.52 16.39 2.37
C PRO A 66 -28.27 16.34 3.26
N ALA A 67 -28.37 16.74 4.53
CA ALA A 67 -27.26 16.67 5.49
C ALA A 67 -26.71 15.23 5.64
N VAL A 68 -27.60 14.25 5.74
CA VAL A 68 -27.24 12.82 5.88
C VAL A 68 -26.57 12.31 4.61
N GLY A 69 -27.06 12.73 3.44
CA GLY A 69 -26.46 12.39 2.15
C GLY A 69 -25.03 12.89 2.03
N SER A 70 -24.77 14.15 2.41
CA SER A 70 -23.42 14.71 2.45
C SER A 70 -22.51 13.98 3.45
N ALA A 71 -23.00 13.71 4.66
CA ALA A 71 -22.21 13.03 5.70
C ALA A 71 -21.75 11.64 5.26
N VAL A 72 -22.63 10.86 4.62
CA VAL A 72 -22.30 9.51 4.15
C VAL A 72 -21.34 9.55 2.95
N ALA A 73 -21.48 10.54 2.05
CA ALA A 73 -20.54 10.73 0.94
C ALA A 73 -19.13 11.10 1.43
N GLU A 74 -19.04 11.96 2.45
CA GLU A 74 -17.77 12.31 3.08
C GLU A 74 -17.13 11.12 3.80
N LEU A 75 -17.91 10.39 4.60
CA LEU A 75 -17.46 9.15 5.24
C LEU A 75 -16.96 8.13 4.20
N THR A 76 -17.67 7.97 3.08
CA THR A 76 -17.26 7.10 1.98
C THR A 76 -15.90 7.52 1.42
N THR A 77 -15.70 8.83 1.20
CA THR A 77 -14.43 9.39 0.68
C THR A 77 -13.29 9.12 1.66
N ILE A 78 -13.49 9.35 2.96
CA ILE A 78 -12.49 9.09 4.01
C ILE A 78 -12.15 7.59 4.09
N LEU A 79 -13.15 6.72 4.06
CA LEU A 79 -12.95 5.26 4.09
C LEU A 79 -12.23 4.75 2.83
N CYS A 80 -12.40 5.39 1.68
CA CYS A 80 -11.67 5.04 0.45
C CYS A 80 -10.16 5.30 0.56
N ILE A 81 -9.70 6.09 1.55
CA ILE A 81 -8.28 6.35 1.80
C ILE A 81 -7.67 5.28 2.74
N ALA A 82 -8.48 4.66 3.59
CA ALA A 82 -8.05 3.71 4.62
C ALA A 82 -7.19 2.54 4.10
N PRO A 83 -7.50 1.89 2.95
CA PRO A 83 -6.66 0.82 2.40
C PRO A 83 -5.23 1.27 2.14
N PHE A 84 -5.01 2.50 1.67
CA PHE A 84 -3.68 3.01 1.34
C PHE A 84 -2.87 3.29 2.60
N ILE A 85 -3.51 3.85 3.62
CA ILE A 85 -2.88 4.06 4.92
C ILE A 85 -2.57 2.73 5.60
N ALA A 86 -3.40 1.70 5.40
CA ALA A 86 -3.11 0.35 5.90
C ALA A 86 -1.83 -0.26 5.30
N VAL A 87 -1.51 0.03 4.04
CA VAL A 87 -0.26 -0.43 3.39
C VAL A 87 0.97 0.12 4.10
N LEU A 88 0.94 1.39 4.53
CA LEU A 88 2.05 2.00 5.26
C LEU A 88 2.37 1.27 6.58
N GLY A 89 1.38 0.59 7.16
CA GLY A 89 1.51 -0.23 8.35
C GLY A 89 1.77 -1.71 8.12
N ALA A 90 1.97 -2.17 6.88
CA ALA A 90 1.93 -3.60 6.55
C ALA A 90 3.13 -4.43 7.08
N ARG A 91 4.10 -3.87 7.80
CA ARG A 91 5.25 -4.64 8.31
C ARG A 91 4.93 -5.34 9.65
N ARG A 92 5.31 -6.62 9.79
CA ARG A 92 5.23 -7.37 11.06
C ARG A 92 6.24 -6.85 12.11
N PRO A 93 5.90 -6.85 13.40
CA PRO A 93 4.61 -7.27 14.01
C PRO A 93 3.52 -6.17 13.97
N GLY A 94 3.86 -4.95 13.58
CA GLY A 94 2.98 -3.78 13.67
C GLY A 94 1.69 -3.84 12.83
N SER A 95 1.64 -4.68 11.81
CA SER A 95 0.48 -4.78 10.89
C SER A 95 -0.86 -5.11 11.56
N LYS A 96 -0.86 -5.76 12.73
CA LYS A 96 -2.09 -6.06 13.49
C LYS A 96 -2.58 -4.87 14.31
N ALA A 97 -1.66 -4.09 14.87
CA ALA A 97 -1.97 -2.95 15.73
C ALA A 97 -2.31 -1.69 14.90
N TRP A 98 -1.68 -1.54 13.73
CA TRP A 98 -1.80 -0.35 12.88
C TRP A 98 -3.24 0.11 12.57
N PRO A 99 -4.20 -0.77 12.21
CA PRO A 99 -5.60 -0.38 12.02
C PRO A 99 -6.20 0.38 13.20
N TRP A 100 -5.89 -0.06 14.41
CA TRP A 100 -6.50 0.45 15.63
C TRP A 100 -5.85 1.76 16.09
N PHE A 101 -4.54 1.91 15.88
CA PHE A 101 -3.79 3.09 16.34
C PHE A 101 -3.73 4.22 15.30
N VAL A 102 -3.85 3.91 14.01
CA VAL A 102 -3.70 4.92 12.95
C VAL A 102 -4.99 5.12 12.18
N ILE A 103 -5.55 4.04 11.61
CA ILE A 103 -6.69 4.16 10.68
C ILE A 103 -7.96 4.56 11.42
N LEU A 104 -8.30 3.89 12.53
CA LEU A 104 -9.50 4.18 13.28
C LEU A 104 -9.50 5.63 13.84
N PRO A 105 -8.45 6.11 14.52
CA PRO A 105 -8.38 7.52 14.94
C PRO A 105 -8.43 8.49 13.77
N MET A 106 -7.77 8.19 12.65
CA MET A 106 -7.85 9.01 11.44
C MET A 106 -9.30 9.14 10.95
N VAL A 107 -10.05 8.05 10.84
CA VAL A 107 -11.46 8.08 10.42
C VAL A 107 -12.28 8.91 11.41
N VAL A 108 -12.12 8.69 12.72
CA VAL A 108 -12.85 9.45 13.76
C VAL A 108 -12.55 10.94 13.68
N VAL A 109 -11.27 11.33 13.64
CA VAL A 109 -10.85 12.74 13.62
C VAL A 109 -11.31 13.44 12.35
N LEU A 110 -11.20 12.79 11.19
CA LEU A 110 -11.61 13.39 9.91
C LEU A 110 -13.13 13.50 9.77
N THR A 111 -13.90 12.58 10.37
CA THR A 111 -15.37 12.62 10.34
C THR A 111 -16.00 13.44 11.46
N TRP A 112 -15.23 13.80 12.49
CA TRP A 112 -15.73 14.52 13.66
C TRP A 112 -16.41 15.86 13.33
N PRO A 113 -15.86 16.74 12.47
CA PRO A 113 -16.52 18.01 12.14
C PRO A 113 -17.91 17.80 11.52
N THR A 114 -18.03 16.80 10.66
CA THR A 114 -19.27 16.41 9.97
C THR A 114 -20.29 15.84 10.95
N ALA A 115 -19.85 14.97 11.86
CA ALA A 115 -20.68 14.45 12.93
C ALA A 115 -21.20 15.59 13.85
N SER A 116 -20.32 16.52 14.22
CA SER A 116 -20.68 17.68 15.04
C SER A 116 -21.70 18.58 14.33
N GLN A 117 -21.55 18.82 13.02
CA GLN A 117 -22.55 19.59 12.26
C GLN A 117 -23.89 18.84 12.18
N LEU A 118 -23.87 17.53 11.95
CA LEU A 118 -25.10 16.73 11.87
C LEU A 118 -25.90 16.74 13.19
N LEU A 119 -25.21 16.83 14.33
CA LEU A 119 -25.84 16.90 15.65
C LEU A 119 -26.40 18.28 16.00
N ASN A 120 -25.85 19.35 15.41
CA ASN A 120 -26.17 20.74 15.79
C ASN A 120 -26.98 21.53 14.74
N ASN A 121 -27.00 21.08 13.48
CA ASN A 121 -27.60 21.82 12.37
C ASN A 121 -28.98 21.29 11.97
N ASP A 122 -29.73 22.14 11.27
CA ASP A 122 -30.92 21.72 10.54
C ASP A 122 -30.54 20.73 9.42
N LEU A 123 -31.16 19.54 9.45
CA LEU A 123 -30.93 18.46 8.48
C LEU A 123 -31.39 18.83 7.06
N SER A 124 -32.11 19.94 6.91
CA SER A 124 -32.62 20.46 5.64
C SER A 124 -31.54 21.03 4.72
N GLN A 125 -30.35 21.33 5.23
CA GLN A 125 -29.25 21.88 4.44
C GLN A 125 -28.10 20.87 4.26
N PRO A 126 -27.45 20.82 3.08
CA PRO A 126 -26.25 20.02 2.90
C PRO A 126 -25.13 20.52 3.82
N LEU A 127 -24.37 19.58 4.38
CA LEU A 127 -23.24 19.92 5.25
C LEU A 127 -22.15 20.64 4.45
N SER A 128 -21.61 21.71 5.04
CA SER A 128 -20.46 22.45 4.51
C SER A 128 -19.23 22.08 5.35
N PRO A 129 -18.41 21.11 4.90
CA PRO A 129 -17.26 20.70 5.67
C PRO A 129 -16.21 21.82 5.75
N SER A 130 -15.44 21.80 6.83
CA SER A 130 -14.47 22.86 7.12
C SER A 130 -13.24 22.75 6.20
N ILE A 131 -12.60 23.89 5.88
CA ILE A 131 -11.32 23.94 5.15
C ILE A 131 -10.24 23.09 5.84
N PRO A 132 -10.07 23.14 7.18
CA PRO A 132 -9.12 22.25 7.86
C PRO A 132 -9.34 20.76 7.59
N THR A 133 -10.60 20.28 7.57
CA THR A 133 -10.93 18.90 7.22
C THR A 133 -10.47 18.57 5.79
N ALA A 134 -10.76 19.48 4.85
CA ALA A 134 -10.36 19.31 3.45
C ALA A 134 -8.84 19.20 3.30
N CYS A 135 -8.09 20.08 3.97
CA CYS A 135 -6.62 20.03 3.98
C CYS A 135 -6.10 18.71 4.57
N ALA A 136 -6.70 18.22 5.66
CA ALA A 136 -6.31 16.98 6.29
C ALA A 136 -6.59 15.77 5.38
N VAL A 137 -7.79 15.66 4.79
CA VAL A 137 -8.13 14.58 3.84
C VAL A 137 -7.22 14.63 2.61
N LEU A 138 -6.86 15.82 2.12
CA LEU A 138 -5.97 15.99 0.97
C LEU A 138 -4.56 15.50 1.31
N LEU A 139 -4.02 15.91 2.47
CA LEU A 139 -2.73 15.45 2.95
C LEU A 139 -2.67 13.93 3.06
N VAL A 140 -3.67 13.32 3.71
CA VAL A 140 -3.73 11.85 3.86
C VAL A 140 -3.88 11.16 2.50
N THR A 141 -4.63 11.74 1.57
CA THR A 141 -4.76 11.24 0.19
C THR A 141 -3.42 11.27 -0.53
N ILE A 142 -2.67 12.37 -0.41
CA ILE A 142 -1.32 12.51 -0.99
C ILE A 142 -0.36 11.52 -0.33
N MET A 143 -0.41 11.33 0.99
CA MET A 143 0.45 10.37 1.68
C MET A 143 0.14 8.92 1.27
N GLY A 144 -1.13 8.57 1.14
CA GLY A 144 -1.57 7.22 0.78
C GLY A 144 -1.29 6.88 -0.68
N THR A 145 -1.74 7.72 -1.62
CA THR A 145 -1.52 7.51 -3.06
C THR A 145 -0.07 7.81 -3.46
N GLY A 146 0.57 8.72 -2.75
CA GLY A 146 1.96 9.14 -2.94
C GLY A 146 2.95 8.00 -2.90
N ASN A 147 2.65 7.00 -2.05
CA ASN A 147 3.44 5.79 -1.91
C ASN A 147 3.57 4.99 -3.21
N TYR A 148 2.76 5.26 -4.23
CA TYR A 148 2.76 4.50 -5.48
C TYR A 148 3.25 5.30 -6.70
N PHE A 149 3.60 6.57 -6.55
CA PHE A 149 4.28 7.31 -7.63
C PHE A 149 5.66 6.71 -7.89
N GLY A 150 5.95 6.42 -9.16
CA GLY A 150 7.18 5.76 -9.59
C GLY A 150 7.12 4.23 -9.54
N SER A 151 5.98 3.64 -9.17
CA SER A 151 5.74 2.20 -9.28
C SER A 151 5.06 1.84 -10.61
N GLY A 152 4.92 0.54 -10.89
CA GLY A 152 4.14 0.03 -12.03
C GLY A 152 2.65 0.38 -11.94
N HIS A 153 2.17 0.84 -10.78
CA HIS A 153 0.78 1.26 -10.56
C HIS A 153 0.57 2.78 -10.56
N THR A 154 1.55 3.59 -10.98
CA THR A 154 1.42 5.06 -10.95
C THR A 154 0.10 5.56 -11.58
N SER A 155 -0.28 5.05 -12.76
CA SER A 155 -1.53 5.42 -13.43
C SER A 155 -2.79 5.00 -12.66
N THR A 156 -2.75 3.82 -12.04
CA THR A 156 -3.83 3.29 -11.20
C THR A 156 -4.10 4.21 -10.01
N PHE A 157 -3.05 4.60 -9.29
CA PHE A 157 -3.19 5.44 -8.10
C PHE A 157 -3.46 6.90 -8.46
N PHE A 158 -3.02 7.36 -9.64
CA PHE A 158 -3.41 8.67 -10.16
C PHE A 158 -4.92 8.75 -10.45
N LEU A 159 -5.50 7.73 -11.09
CA LEU A 159 -6.95 7.65 -11.33
C LEU A 159 -7.73 7.61 -10.01
N TRP A 160 -7.28 6.82 -9.04
CA TRP A 160 -7.93 6.76 -7.73
C TRP A 160 -7.82 8.08 -6.97
N GLY A 161 -6.63 8.68 -6.93
CA GLY A 161 -6.39 9.99 -6.31
C GLY A 161 -7.25 11.08 -6.96
N THR A 162 -7.42 11.04 -8.28
CA THR A 162 -8.32 11.94 -9.01
C THR A 162 -9.79 11.74 -8.58
N ALA A 163 -10.23 10.49 -8.41
CA ALA A 163 -11.59 10.20 -7.96
C ALA A 163 -11.84 10.73 -6.54
N LEU A 164 -10.87 10.59 -5.64
CA LEU A 164 -10.92 11.18 -4.30
C LEU A 164 -10.94 12.70 -4.37
N ALA A 165 -10.09 13.32 -5.18
CA ALA A 165 -10.06 14.77 -5.37
C ALA A 165 -11.41 15.32 -5.87
N ILE A 166 -12.07 14.64 -6.81
CA ILE A 166 -13.43 14.98 -7.27
C ILE A 166 -14.43 14.90 -6.12
N GLY A 167 -14.36 13.86 -5.28
CA GLY A 167 -15.14 13.73 -4.07
C GLY A 167 -14.96 14.92 -3.13
N MET A 168 -13.74 15.47 -3.07
CA MET A 168 -13.38 16.58 -2.20
C MET A 168 -13.71 17.98 -2.73
N LEU A 169 -14.07 18.14 -4.02
CA LEU A 169 -14.32 19.46 -4.62
C LEU A 169 -15.37 20.29 -3.87
N HIS A 170 -16.37 19.63 -3.27
CA HIS A 170 -17.41 20.31 -2.51
C HIS A 170 -16.87 21.04 -1.27
N HIS A 171 -15.76 20.57 -0.68
CA HIS A 171 -15.11 21.25 0.44
C HIS A 171 -14.50 22.60 0.06
N PHE A 172 -14.25 22.81 -1.25
CA PHE A 172 -13.69 24.05 -1.80
C PHE A 172 -14.77 24.96 -2.39
N GLY A 173 -16.05 24.72 -2.08
CA GLY A 173 -17.18 25.50 -2.60
C GLY A 173 -17.51 25.20 -4.07
N ILE A 174 -16.90 24.18 -4.66
CA ILE A 174 -17.18 23.77 -6.05
C ILE A 174 -18.38 22.82 -6.03
N ALA A 175 -19.50 23.30 -6.58
CA ALA A 175 -20.74 22.52 -6.64
C ALA A 175 -20.58 21.33 -7.59
N VAL A 176 -20.49 20.13 -7.00
CA VAL A 176 -20.51 18.86 -7.72
C VAL A 176 -21.67 18.03 -7.20
N SER A 177 -22.46 17.43 -8.09
CA SER A 177 -23.55 16.57 -7.64
C SER A 177 -23.00 15.30 -6.98
N THR A 178 -23.60 14.89 -5.87
CA THR A 178 -23.19 13.67 -5.14
C THR A 178 -23.23 12.44 -6.05
N ASN A 179 -24.20 12.37 -6.97
CA ASN A 179 -24.30 11.28 -7.95
C ASN A 179 -23.08 11.22 -8.88
N LEU A 180 -22.55 12.37 -9.32
CA LEU A 180 -21.34 12.42 -10.16
C LEU A 180 -20.11 11.99 -9.36
N GLN A 181 -19.99 12.41 -8.10
CA GLN A 181 -18.91 12.00 -7.21
C GLN A 181 -18.90 10.49 -6.99
N LEU A 182 -20.05 9.90 -6.63
CA LEU A 182 -20.20 8.45 -6.42
C LEU A 182 -19.92 7.67 -7.70
N LEU A 183 -20.42 8.15 -8.85
CA LEU A 183 -20.14 7.52 -10.15
C LEU A 183 -18.65 7.56 -10.49
N ALA A 184 -17.99 8.72 -10.30
CA ALA A 184 -16.55 8.88 -10.53
C ALA A 184 -15.75 7.95 -9.61
N LEU A 185 -16.09 7.89 -8.32
CA LEU A 185 -15.47 6.97 -7.36
C LEU A 185 -15.63 5.52 -7.78
N CYS A 186 -16.85 5.06 -8.09
CA CYS A 186 -17.10 3.67 -8.52
C CYS A 186 -16.35 3.33 -9.82
N LEU A 187 -16.47 4.17 -10.85
CA LEU A 187 -15.88 3.91 -12.16
C LEU A 187 -14.35 3.91 -12.09
N MET A 188 -13.75 4.92 -11.48
CA MET A 188 -12.29 5.03 -11.36
C MET A 188 -11.74 3.93 -10.45
N SER A 189 -12.44 3.55 -9.38
CA SER A 189 -12.05 2.42 -8.53
C SER A 189 -12.06 1.10 -9.30
N LEU A 190 -13.09 0.87 -10.11
CA LEU A 190 -13.20 -0.33 -10.94
C LEU A 190 -12.07 -0.41 -11.97
N ILE A 191 -11.80 0.68 -12.68
CA ILE A 191 -10.71 0.74 -13.68
C ILE A 191 -9.37 0.54 -13.00
N SER A 192 -9.13 1.25 -11.89
CA SER A 192 -7.88 1.17 -11.12
C SER A 192 -7.62 -0.25 -10.62
N LEU A 193 -8.61 -0.88 -9.98
CA LEU A 193 -8.47 -2.23 -9.48
C LEU A 193 -8.27 -3.24 -10.62
N ARG A 194 -8.93 -3.05 -11.76
CA ARG A 194 -8.71 -3.89 -12.94
C ARG A 194 -7.28 -3.77 -13.46
N LEU A 195 -6.77 -2.55 -13.63
CA LEU A 195 -5.39 -2.31 -14.07
C LEU A 195 -4.38 -2.91 -13.10
N ALA A 196 -4.63 -2.78 -11.79
CA ALA A 196 -3.78 -3.37 -10.76
C ALA A 196 -3.71 -4.90 -10.87
N LEU A 197 -4.86 -5.56 -10.99
CA LEU A 197 -4.94 -7.01 -11.13
C LEU A 197 -4.29 -7.51 -12.43
N LEU A 198 -4.45 -6.78 -13.54
CA LEU A 198 -3.81 -7.12 -14.81
C LEU A 198 -2.28 -7.03 -14.70
N ARG A 199 -1.77 -5.99 -14.03
CA ARG A 199 -0.33 -5.83 -13.80
C ARG A 199 0.25 -6.96 -12.95
N ILE A 200 -0.41 -7.34 -11.86
CA ILE A 200 0.03 -8.47 -11.02
C ILE A 200 0.05 -9.77 -11.84
N ARG A 201 -1.01 -10.06 -12.60
CA ARG A 201 -1.06 -11.25 -13.47
C ARG A 201 0.00 -11.23 -14.56
N GLN A 202 0.32 -10.06 -15.11
CA GLN A 202 1.40 -9.91 -16.09
C GLN A 202 2.74 -10.28 -15.46
N LEU A 203 3.02 -9.79 -14.25
CA LEU A 203 4.24 -10.13 -13.52
C LEU A 203 4.30 -11.62 -13.23
N GLU A 204 3.24 -12.24 -12.72
CA GLU A 204 3.20 -13.70 -12.45
C GLU A 204 3.46 -14.55 -13.70
N ARG A 205 2.93 -14.13 -14.85
CA ARG A 205 3.11 -14.82 -16.13
C ARG A 205 4.46 -14.57 -16.79
N SER A 206 5.23 -13.59 -16.30
CA SER A 206 6.54 -13.29 -16.90
C SER A 206 7.47 -14.48 -16.67
N PRO A 207 8.15 -14.96 -17.73
CA PRO A 207 9.05 -16.10 -17.62
C PRO A 207 10.15 -15.80 -16.60
N ALA A 208 10.52 -16.81 -15.83
CA ALA A 208 11.48 -16.67 -14.74
C ALA A 208 12.32 -17.95 -14.65
N ASP A 209 12.92 -18.29 -15.78
CA ASP A 209 13.62 -19.55 -15.98
C ASP A 209 14.94 -19.57 -15.19
N ASP A 210 15.59 -18.41 -15.09
CA ASP A 210 16.83 -18.23 -14.32
C ASP A 210 16.62 -17.54 -12.95
N PRO A 211 17.55 -17.73 -11.98
CA PRO A 211 17.46 -17.13 -10.65
C PRO A 211 17.37 -15.59 -10.64
N ARG A 212 18.06 -14.89 -11.54
CA ARG A 212 18.04 -13.43 -11.62
C ARG A 212 16.66 -12.94 -12.05
N SER A 213 16.06 -13.56 -13.06
CA SER A 213 14.71 -13.23 -13.52
C SER A 213 13.66 -13.49 -12.43
N ARG A 214 13.79 -14.59 -11.66
CA ARG A 214 12.92 -14.85 -10.49
C ARG A 214 13.04 -13.79 -9.40
N LEU A 215 14.27 -13.44 -9.02
CA LEU A 215 14.53 -12.41 -8.01
C LEU A 215 13.97 -11.06 -8.48
N ASN A 216 14.24 -10.67 -9.73
CA ASN A 216 13.77 -9.42 -10.30
C ASN A 216 12.24 -9.34 -10.38
N ARG A 217 11.58 -10.42 -10.82
CA ARG A 217 10.12 -10.52 -10.86
C ARG A 217 9.51 -10.37 -9.47
N THR A 218 10.06 -11.08 -8.48
CA THR A 218 9.59 -11.03 -7.09
C THR A 218 9.79 -9.64 -6.49
N TRP A 219 10.92 -9.00 -6.80
CA TRP A 219 11.21 -7.62 -6.40
C TRP A 219 10.20 -6.62 -6.97
N LEU A 220 9.96 -6.66 -8.29
CA LEU A 220 9.00 -5.76 -8.94
C LEU A 220 7.58 -5.96 -8.39
N MET A 221 7.18 -7.21 -8.16
CA MET A 221 5.89 -7.51 -7.55
C MET A 221 5.80 -7.00 -6.12
N PHE A 222 6.85 -7.15 -5.30
CA PHE A 222 6.90 -6.58 -3.96
C PHE A 222 6.77 -5.05 -3.97
N ARG A 223 7.53 -4.37 -4.83
CA ARG A 223 7.46 -2.90 -5.01
C ARG A 223 6.07 -2.45 -5.43
N ASP A 224 5.48 -3.11 -6.42
CA ASP A 224 4.17 -2.77 -6.95
C ASP A 224 3.06 -3.01 -5.90
N LEU A 225 3.19 -4.01 -5.02
CA LEU A 225 2.22 -4.30 -3.95
C LEU A 225 2.34 -3.37 -2.73
N TYR A 226 3.56 -3.14 -2.23
CA TYR A 226 3.81 -2.39 -0.99
C TYR A 226 4.11 -0.90 -1.19
N GLY A 227 4.36 -0.49 -2.45
CA GLY A 227 4.74 0.87 -2.81
C GLY A 227 6.18 1.23 -2.44
N ILE A 228 6.53 2.46 -2.77
CA ILE A 228 7.90 2.97 -2.85
C ILE A 228 8.57 3.12 -1.48
N VAL A 229 7.81 3.43 -0.43
CA VAL A 229 8.38 3.64 0.92
C VAL A 229 8.95 2.33 1.46
N TRP A 230 8.21 1.23 1.30
CA TRP A 230 8.68 -0.09 1.71
C TRP A 230 9.70 -0.68 0.76
N ALA A 231 9.51 -0.49 -0.56
CA ALA A 231 10.49 -0.88 -1.56
C ALA A 231 11.86 -0.26 -1.22
N LYS A 232 11.95 1.06 -1.06
CA LYS A 232 13.21 1.75 -0.75
C LYS A 232 13.89 1.17 0.51
N ARG A 233 13.15 0.97 1.59
CA ARG A 233 13.70 0.39 2.84
C ARG A 233 14.26 -1.02 2.67
N VAL A 234 13.62 -1.84 1.82
CA VAL A 234 14.09 -3.20 1.53
C VAL A 234 15.30 -3.14 0.60
N MET A 235 15.24 -2.32 -0.45
CA MET A 235 16.35 -2.06 -1.38
C MET A 235 17.61 -1.62 -0.65
N ASP A 236 17.51 -0.62 0.25
CA ASP A 236 18.65 -0.10 1.01
C ASP A 236 19.30 -1.21 1.85
N ARG A 237 18.49 -2.09 2.47
CA ARG A 237 19.02 -3.24 3.23
C ARG A 237 19.70 -4.25 2.33
N ILE A 238 19.12 -4.61 1.19
CA ILE A 238 19.75 -5.53 0.23
C ILE A 238 21.08 -4.94 -0.26
N ASN A 239 21.12 -3.65 -0.58
CA ASN A 239 22.32 -2.99 -1.07
C ASN A 239 23.41 -2.91 0.01
N GLN A 240 23.07 -2.82 1.30
CA GLN A 240 24.05 -2.97 2.38
C GLN A 240 24.68 -4.37 2.40
N PHE A 241 23.91 -5.44 2.15
CA PHE A 241 24.47 -6.79 1.98
C PHE A 241 25.33 -6.88 0.72
N ALA A 242 24.85 -6.33 -0.40
CA ALA A 242 25.60 -6.30 -1.65
C ALA A 242 26.98 -5.65 -1.50
N GLN A 243 27.07 -4.55 -0.75
CA GLN A 243 28.33 -3.88 -0.46
C GLN A 243 29.26 -4.73 0.43
N ARG A 244 28.72 -5.37 1.47
CA ARG A 244 29.50 -6.19 2.41
C ARG A 244 30.01 -7.50 1.79
N GLU A 245 29.19 -8.13 0.96
CA GLU A 245 29.52 -9.38 0.28
C GLU A 245 30.12 -9.15 -1.12
N HIS A 246 30.42 -7.89 -1.46
CA HIS A 246 31.01 -7.49 -2.75
C HIS A 246 30.26 -8.05 -3.98
N TRP A 247 28.93 -8.04 -3.93
CA TRP A 247 28.13 -8.48 -5.07
C TRP A 247 28.32 -7.55 -6.28
N PRO A 248 28.41 -8.07 -7.51
CA PRO A 248 28.69 -7.28 -8.72
C PRO A 248 27.46 -6.50 -9.24
N PHE A 249 26.40 -6.40 -8.45
CA PHE A 249 25.14 -5.78 -8.82
C PHE A 249 24.52 -5.04 -7.63
N LEU A 250 23.60 -4.13 -7.93
CA LEU A 250 22.78 -3.43 -6.95
C LEU A 250 21.30 -3.64 -7.26
N MET A 251 20.48 -3.58 -6.22
CA MET A 251 19.04 -3.51 -6.36
C MET A 251 18.64 -2.04 -6.56
N SER A 252 17.90 -1.75 -7.63
CA SER A 252 17.28 -0.45 -7.88
C SER A 252 15.76 -0.58 -7.80
N LEU A 253 15.05 0.55 -7.87
CA LEU A 253 13.59 0.55 -7.95
C LEU A 253 13.07 -0.18 -9.19
N ASP A 254 13.80 -0.15 -10.30
CA ASP A 254 13.40 -0.78 -11.57
C ASP A 254 13.89 -2.21 -11.74
N GLY A 255 14.68 -2.70 -10.78
CA GLY A 255 15.17 -4.06 -10.78
C GLY A 255 16.65 -4.18 -10.45
N ILE A 256 17.22 -5.34 -10.78
CA ILE A 256 18.63 -5.64 -10.58
C ILE A 256 19.47 -4.93 -11.66
N VAL A 257 20.35 -4.02 -11.22
CA VAL A 257 21.30 -3.30 -12.07
C VAL A 257 22.68 -3.92 -11.90
N VAL A 258 23.24 -4.47 -12.98
CA VAL A 258 24.60 -5.01 -13.03
C VAL A 258 25.53 -3.89 -13.49
N HIS A 259 26.69 -3.76 -12.86
CA HIS A 259 27.68 -2.77 -13.30
C HIS A 259 28.25 -3.19 -14.65
N ASN A 260 28.26 -2.27 -15.63
CA ASN A 260 28.65 -2.56 -17.01
C ASN A 260 30.09 -3.09 -17.14
N ASP A 261 30.94 -2.79 -16.17
CA ASP A 261 32.36 -3.14 -16.19
C ASP A 261 32.66 -4.51 -15.54
N VAL A 262 31.64 -5.22 -15.05
CA VAL A 262 31.81 -6.49 -14.34
C VAL A 262 31.17 -7.63 -15.14
N PRO A 263 31.86 -8.77 -15.34
CA PRO A 263 31.26 -9.96 -15.94
C PRO A 263 29.99 -10.39 -15.20
N ALA A 264 29.15 -11.15 -15.92
CA ALA A 264 27.85 -11.59 -15.40
C ALA A 264 27.97 -12.16 -13.98
N PRO A 265 27.07 -11.77 -13.04
CA PRO A 265 27.14 -12.20 -11.65
C PRO A 265 27.23 -13.73 -11.54
N PRO A 266 28.14 -14.27 -10.72
CA PRO A 266 28.21 -15.69 -10.46
C PRO A 266 26.84 -16.22 -9.96
N PRO A 267 26.39 -17.42 -10.38
CA PRO A 267 25.14 -18.01 -9.90
C PRO A 267 25.05 -18.14 -8.38
N ALA A 268 26.19 -18.33 -7.70
CA ALA A 268 26.28 -18.36 -6.25
C ALA A 268 25.87 -17.03 -5.60
N SER A 269 26.34 -15.90 -6.14
CA SER A 269 25.98 -14.56 -5.65
C SER A 269 24.48 -14.27 -5.83
N MET A 270 23.90 -14.72 -6.94
CA MET A 270 22.44 -14.62 -7.19
C MET A 270 21.62 -15.45 -6.20
N THR A 271 22.08 -16.67 -5.91
CA THR A 271 21.43 -17.57 -4.94
C THR A 271 21.46 -16.92 -3.55
N ARG A 272 22.64 -16.46 -3.12
CA ARG A 272 22.82 -15.80 -1.83
C ARG A 272 21.97 -14.53 -1.68
N ALA A 273 21.91 -13.71 -2.72
CA ALA A 273 21.07 -12.51 -2.70
C ALA A 273 19.58 -12.83 -2.62
N THR A 274 19.16 -13.92 -3.25
CA THR A 274 17.79 -14.41 -3.17
C THR A 274 17.47 -14.89 -1.75
N GLU A 275 18.40 -15.56 -1.06
CA GLU A 275 18.25 -15.97 0.35
C GLU A 275 18.09 -14.76 1.27
N VAL A 276 18.97 -13.75 1.11
CA VAL A 276 18.90 -12.50 1.88
C VAL A 276 17.57 -11.80 1.65
N PHE A 277 17.11 -11.72 0.39
CA PHE A 277 15.82 -11.12 0.08
C PHE A 277 14.66 -11.89 0.70
N ALA A 278 14.64 -13.22 0.58
CA ALA A 278 13.66 -14.09 1.21
C ALA A 278 13.61 -13.89 2.73
N TRP A 279 14.78 -13.77 3.38
CA TRP A 279 14.88 -13.49 4.81
C TRP A 279 14.25 -12.13 5.19
N ILE A 280 14.53 -11.06 4.42
CA ILE A 280 13.93 -9.73 4.66
C ILE A 280 12.41 -9.79 4.48
N LEU A 281 11.93 -10.51 3.47
CA LEU A 281 10.51 -10.62 3.13
C LEU A 281 9.66 -11.33 4.18
N ARG A 282 10.24 -12.08 5.12
CA ARG A 282 9.50 -12.73 6.23
C ARG A 282 8.68 -11.76 7.08
N ARG A 283 9.02 -10.48 7.05
CA ARG A 283 8.26 -9.42 7.75
C ARG A 283 7.01 -8.96 7.00
N PHE A 284 6.82 -9.41 5.75
CA PHE A 284 5.77 -8.97 4.83
C PHE A 284 4.96 -10.14 4.27
N ALA A 285 5.57 -11.32 4.10
CA ALA A 285 4.96 -12.47 3.48
C ALA A 285 5.07 -13.73 4.34
N ASP A 286 4.13 -14.65 4.15
CA ASP A 286 4.20 -15.99 4.72
C ASP A 286 5.23 -16.86 3.98
N PRO A 287 5.79 -17.90 4.64
CA PRO A 287 6.83 -18.75 4.05
C PRO A 287 6.43 -19.38 2.71
N ASP A 288 5.17 -19.79 2.55
CA ASP A 288 4.67 -20.39 1.30
C ASP A 288 4.75 -19.42 0.12
N TRP A 289 4.41 -18.16 0.36
CA TRP A 289 4.49 -17.12 -0.65
C TRP A 289 5.94 -16.87 -1.04
N ILE A 290 6.85 -16.78 -0.06
CA ILE A 290 8.28 -16.57 -0.30
C ILE A 290 8.85 -17.72 -1.12
N THR A 291 8.56 -18.96 -0.73
CA THR A 291 9.04 -20.17 -1.42
C THR A 291 8.53 -20.21 -2.87
N THR A 292 7.24 -19.94 -3.07
CA THR A 292 6.62 -19.94 -4.41
C THR A 292 7.27 -18.93 -5.36
N HIS A 293 7.64 -17.74 -4.87
CA HIS A 293 8.12 -16.67 -5.74
C HIS A 293 9.65 -16.62 -5.87
N THR A 294 10.38 -16.99 -4.82
CA THR A 294 11.85 -16.98 -4.82
C THR A 294 12.46 -18.34 -5.18
N GLY A 295 11.73 -19.43 -4.97
CA GLY A 295 12.26 -20.80 -5.09
C GLY A 295 13.08 -21.25 -3.88
N ILE A 296 13.12 -20.48 -2.80
CA ILE A 296 13.92 -20.78 -1.59
C ILE A 296 13.03 -21.24 -0.45
N THR A 297 13.35 -22.41 0.10
CA THR A 297 12.71 -22.94 1.30
C THR A 297 13.38 -22.34 2.55
N LEU A 298 12.66 -21.50 3.29
CA LEU A 298 13.21 -20.81 4.47
C LEU A 298 13.59 -21.72 5.65
N ALA A 299 13.14 -22.99 5.65
CA ALA A 299 13.52 -23.95 6.68
C ALA A 299 15.00 -24.35 6.61
N GLU A 300 15.59 -24.33 5.41
CA GLU A 300 16.98 -24.73 5.18
C GLU A 300 17.98 -23.62 5.51
N THR A 301 17.58 -22.35 5.33
CA THR A 301 18.44 -21.17 5.54
C THR A 301 18.57 -20.74 6.99
N LEU A 302 17.76 -21.30 7.90
CA LEU A 302 17.84 -21.07 9.35
C LEU A 302 18.62 -22.15 10.10
N SER A 303 19.22 -23.13 9.40
CA SER A 303 20.24 -23.95 10.04
C SER A 303 21.28 -23.00 10.62
N PRO A 304 21.50 -23.02 11.95
CA PRO A 304 22.48 -22.16 12.58
C PRO A 304 23.76 -22.32 11.81
N GLU A 305 24.31 -21.21 11.33
CA GLU A 305 25.64 -21.15 10.75
C GLU A 305 26.53 -22.05 11.63
N PRO A 306 27.18 -23.09 11.06
CA PRO A 306 27.94 -24.03 11.87
C PRO A 306 28.84 -23.18 12.75
N GLU A 307 28.58 -23.27 14.06
CA GLU A 307 29.25 -22.48 15.09
C GLU A 307 30.72 -22.45 14.71
N PRO A 308 31.31 -21.27 14.39
CA PRO A 308 32.58 -21.19 13.70
C PRO A 308 33.54 -22.08 14.46
N THR A 309 33.86 -23.24 13.87
CA THR A 309 34.61 -24.31 14.52
C THR A 309 35.78 -23.65 15.17
N ALA A 310 35.78 -23.62 16.51
CA ALA A 310 36.64 -22.77 17.30
C ALA A 310 38.03 -22.80 16.69
N GLY A 311 38.37 -21.73 15.96
CA GLY A 311 39.71 -21.61 15.40
C GLY A 311 40.68 -21.73 16.57
N PRO A 312 41.82 -22.43 16.38
CA PRO A 312 42.77 -22.66 17.46
C PRO A 312 43.00 -21.34 18.18
N THR A 313 42.68 -21.31 19.47
CA THR A 313 42.81 -20.15 20.34
C THR A 313 44.22 -19.61 20.21
N THR A 314 44.40 -18.60 19.36
CA THR A 314 45.64 -17.84 19.28
C THR A 314 45.66 -17.02 20.55
N THR A 315 46.32 -17.59 21.56
CA THR A 315 46.67 -16.93 22.81
C THR A 315 47.53 -15.72 22.45
N HIS A 316 46.90 -14.59 22.15
CA HIS A 316 47.57 -13.30 22.06
C HIS A 316 48.03 -12.96 23.47
N SER A 317 49.27 -13.33 23.75
CA SER A 317 50.03 -12.83 24.88
C SER A 317 50.03 -11.31 24.80
N GLN A 318 49.22 -10.68 25.66
CA GLN A 318 49.18 -9.23 25.83
C GLN A 318 50.52 -8.80 26.43
N SER A 319 51.40 -8.26 25.58
CA SER A 319 52.50 -7.43 26.05
C SER A 319 51.92 -6.15 26.66
N ALA A 320 52.18 -5.95 27.95
CA ALA A 320 51.73 -4.80 28.71
C ALA A 320 52.18 -3.48 28.05
N PRO A 321 51.31 -2.45 27.98
CA PRO A 321 51.72 -1.14 27.51
C PRO A 321 52.67 -0.49 28.53
N SER A 322 53.84 -0.06 28.06
CA SER A 322 54.79 0.73 28.84
C SER A 322 54.16 2.04 29.32
N PRO A 323 54.41 2.47 30.57
CA PRO A 323 53.90 3.72 31.10
C PRO A 323 54.54 4.91 30.37
N VAL A 324 53.69 5.77 29.82
CA VAL A 324 54.08 7.04 29.21
C VAL A 324 54.45 8.02 30.33
N HIS A 325 55.69 8.48 30.34
CA HIS A 325 56.17 9.56 31.19
C HIS A 325 55.54 10.89 30.74
N PRO A 326 54.98 11.70 31.66
CA PRO A 326 54.61 13.08 31.38
C PRO A 326 55.85 13.96 31.57
N ASP A 327 56.51 14.33 30.47
CA ASP A 327 57.50 15.39 30.48
C ASP A 327 56.81 16.76 30.34
N SER A 328 57.28 17.64 31.21
CA SER A 328 57.08 19.08 31.33
C SER A 328 57.30 19.87 30.04
N GLU A 329 56.39 20.80 29.75
CA GLU A 329 56.65 22.24 29.50
C GLU A 329 55.34 23.04 29.45
#